data_AF-A0A848TP27-F1
#
_entry.id   AF-A0A848TP27-F1
#
_cell.length_a   1.000
_cell.length_b   1.000
_cell.length_c   1.000
_cell.angle_alpha   90.00
_cell.angle_beta   90.00
_cell.angle_gamma   90.00
#
_symmetry.space_group_name_H-M   'P 1'
#
loop_
_entity.id
_entity.type
_entity.pdbx_description
1 polymer ?
#
loop_
_entity_poly.entity_id
_entity_poly.type
_entity_poly.pdbx_seq_one_letter_code
_entity_poly.pdbx_strand_id
1 'polypeptide(L)'
;MSQYTLGRRGFLGATAAAAIGTGTRRATASETGDAFVYQVQRTEEEWRALLDDAEYAILREAGTEQPHSNPLWNEKRSGTYCCRGCDLTVYR
;
A
#
# COMPACT_ATOMS: atom_id res chain seq x y z
N MET A 1 16.52 52.03 16.10
CA MET A 1 15.92 51.42 14.90
C MET A 1 16.32 49.96 14.84
N SER A 2 15.48 49.05 15.29
CA SER A 2 15.39 47.72 14.69
C SER A 2 14.09 47.10 15.18
N GLN A 3 13.15 47.02 14.24
CA GLN A 3 11.77 46.64 14.45
C GLN A 3 11.73 45.13 14.69
N TYR A 4 11.22 44.69 15.85
CA TYR A 4 10.88 43.28 16.05
C TYR A 4 9.62 42.99 15.24
N THR A 5 9.83 42.39 14.08
CA THR A 5 8.81 41.80 13.23
C THR A 5 7.99 40.80 14.04
N LEU A 6 6.71 41.10 14.21
CA LEU A 6 5.71 40.19 14.79
C LEU A 6 5.50 39.02 13.80
N GLY A 7 6.40 38.05 13.85
CA GLY A 7 6.37 36.86 13.02
C GLY A 7 5.46 35.78 13.60
N ARG A 8 4.90 34.96 12.69
CA ARG A 8 3.99 33.80 12.80
C ARG A 8 4.06 32.86 14.02
N ARG A 9 4.98 33.05 14.97
CA ARG A 9 5.15 32.26 16.20
C ARG A 9 4.18 32.64 17.33
N GLY A 10 3.43 33.73 17.18
CA GLY A 10 2.44 34.17 18.18
C GLY A 10 1.14 33.35 18.26
N PHE A 11 0.95 32.34 17.40
CA PHE A 11 -0.31 31.57 17.32
C PHE A 11 -0.26 30.20 18.02
N LEU A 12 0.81 29.88 18.74
CA LEU A 12 0.93 28.63 19.52
C LEU A 12 0.90 28.87 21.04
N GLY A 13 0.28 29.97 21.47
CA GLY A 13 0.10 30.29 22.88
C GLY A 13 -1.37 30.31 23.26
N ALA A 14 -1.74 29.40 24.17
CA ALA A 14 -2.98 29.35 24.98
C ALA A 14 -4.19 28.59 24.41
N THR A 15 -4.33 27.31 24.81
CA THR A 15 -5.41 26.90 25.73
C THR A 15 -4.94 25.75 26.61
N ALA A 16 -5.10 25.94 27.91
CA ALA A 16 -4.67 25.07 28.99
C ALA A 16 -5.70 23.98 29.33
N ALA A 17 -5.18 22.94 30.00
CA ALA A 17 -5.81 22.20 31.10
C ALA A 17 -7.01 21.26 30.83
N ALA A 18 -6.74 19.99 31.15
CA ALA A 18 -7.60 19.06 31.91
C ALA A 18 -8.95 18.61 31.33
N ALA A 19 -8.93 17.42 30.72
CA ALA A 19 -10.03 16.46 30.82
C ALA A 19 -9.46 15.09 31.24
N ILE A 20 -9.30 14.89 32.55
CA ILE A 20 -9.12 13.57 33.14
C ILE A 20 -10.50 12.90 33.14
N GLY A 21 -10.60 11.69 32.58
CA GLY A 21 -11.67 10.76 32.91
C GLY A 21 -12.85 10.73 31.94
N THR A 22 -12.68 10.05 30.82
CA THR A 22 -13.71 9.13 30.30
C THR A 22 -12.95 8.09 29.49
N GLY A 23 -12.94 6.84 29.97
CA GLY A 23 -12.31 5.74 29.26
C GLY A 23 -12.90 5.63 27.87
N THR A 24 -12.15 6.05 26.87
CA THR A 24 -12.47 5.77 25.48
C THR A 24 -12.29 4.27 25.32
N ARG A 25 -13.39 3.52 25.44
CA ARG A 25 -13.42 2.13 25.01
C ARG A 25 -12.97 2.15 23.56
N ARG A 26 -11.76 1.63 23.32
CA ARG A 26 -11.23 1.46 21.97
C ARG A 26 -12.21 0.53 21.26
N ALA A 27 -13.04 1.09 20.38
CA ALA A 27 -13.91 0.31 19.53
C ALA A 27 -12.99 -0.52 18.62
N THR A 28 -12.80 -1.79 18.95
CA THR A 28 -12.28 -2.76 18.00
C THR A 28 -13.40 -2.97 17.00
N ALA A 29 -13.26 -2.41 15.80
CA ALA A 29 -14.11 -2.81 14.69
C ALA A 29 -13.89 -4.32 14.51
N SER A 30 -14.88 -5.12 14.91
CA SER A 30 -14.90 -6.54 14.60
C SER A 30 -15.36 -6.62 13.15
N GLU A 31 -14.40 -6.76 12.24
CA GLU A 31 -14.67 -7.08 10.85
C GLU A 31 -15.15 -8.52 10.77
N THR A 32 -16.39 -8.76 11.19
CA THR A 32 -17.11 -10.00 10.92
C THR A 32 -17.95 -9.79 9.66
N GLY A 33 -17.27 -9.42 8.57
CA GLY A 33 -17.75 -9.78 7.24
C GLY A 33 -17.24 -11.19 6.98
N ASP A 34 -18.08 -12.06 6.41
CA ASP A 34 -17.60 -13.30 5.83
C ASP A 34 -16.45 -12.95 4.88
N ALA A 35 -15.22 -13.34 5.25
CA ALA A 35 -14.04 -12.90 4.53
C ALA A 35 -14.14 -13.45 3.11
N PHE A 36 -14.10 -12.56 2.10
CA PHE A 36 -14.13 -13.00 0.72
C PHE A 36 -12.90 -13.88 0.44
N VAL A 37 -13.13 -15.18 0.26
CA VAL A 37 -12.07 -16.13 -0.05
C VAL A 37 -11.78 -16.06 -1.54
N TYR A 38 -10.61 -15.54 -1.88
CA TYR A 38 -10.08 -15.63 -3.24
C TYR A 38 -9.78 -17.09 -3.60
N GLN A 39 -9.99 -17.46 -4.87
CA GLN A 39 -9.70 -18.81 -5.37
C GLN A 39 -8.21 -19.15 -5.32
N VAL A 40 -7.35 -18.14 -5.44
CA VAL A 40 -5.90 -18.27 -5.36
C VAL A 40 -5.46 -17.81 -3.98
N GLN A 41 -4.97 -18.75 -3.18
CA GLN A 41 -4.43 -18.53 -1.84
C GLN A 41 -3.04 -19.15 -1.77
N ARG A 42 -2.09 -18.41 -1.22
CA ARG A 42 -0.73 -18.87 -0.93
C ARG A 42 -0.21 -18.14 0.30
N THR A 43 0.69 -18.78 1.04
CA THR A 43 1.42 -18.11 2.12
C THR A 43 2.44 -17.12 1.55
N GLU A 44 2.94 -16.20 2.38
CA GLU A 44 3.97 -15.27 1.93
C GLU A 44 5.27 -16.00 1.53
N GLU A 45 5.60 -17.10 2.21
CA GLU A 45 6.76 -17.94 1.87
C GLU A 45 6.58 -18.61 0.50
N GLU A 46 5.38 -19.12 0.21
CA GLU A 46 5.05 -19.68 -1.10
C GLU A 46 5.12 -18.62 -2.21
N TRP A 47 4.65 -17.39 -1.93
CA TRP A 47 4.78 -16.27 -2.86
C TRP A 47 6.23 -15.89 -3.13
N ARG A 48 7.05 -15.78 -2.07
CA ARG A 48 8.49 -15.48 -2.20
C ARG A 48 9.28 -16.62 -2.85
N ALA A 49 8.78 -17.85 -2.80
CA ALA A 49 9.37 -18.98 -3.53
C ALA A 49 8.98 -18.99 -5.01
N LEU A 50 7.78 -18.49 -5.35
CA LEU A 50 7.26 -18.47 -6.73
C LEU A 50 7.77 -17.27 -7.55
N LEU A 51 7.86 -16.11 -6.92
CA LEU A 51 8.19 -14.83 -7.55
C LEU A 51 9.65 -14.48 -7.24
N ASP A 52 10.33 -13.85 -8.20
CA ASP A 52 11.59 -13.17 -7.87
C ASP A 52 11.33 -11.92 -7.00
N ASP A 53 12.39 -11.36 -6.42
CA ASP A 53 12.29 -10.22 -5.50
C ASP A 53 11.59 -9.00 -6.13
N ALA A 54 11.81 -8.75 -7.43
CA ALA A 54 11.20 -7.62 -8.13
C ALA A 54 9.73 -7.88 -8.45
N GLU A 55 9.39 -9.08 -8.92
CA GLU A 55 8.03 -9.53 -9.16
C GLU A 55 7.19 -9.51 -7.88
N TYR A 56 7.76 -9.97 -6.76
CA TYR A 56 7.10 -9.92 -5.44
C TYR A 56 6.85 -8.47 -5.03
N ALA A 57 7.85 -7.60 -5.11
CA ALA A 57 7.69 -6.19 -4.76
C ALA A 57 6.57 -5.53 -5.59
N ILE A 58 6.52 -5.79 -6.90
CA ILE A 58 5.48 -5.25 -7.79
C ILE A 58 4.09 -5.81 -7.46
N LEU A 59 3.94 -7.13 -7.38
CA LEU A 59 2.62 -7.78 -7.25
C LEU A 59 2.06 -7.79 -5.83
N ARG A 60 2.92 -7.77 -4.81
CA ARG A 60 2.53 -7.94 -3.39
C ARG A 60 2.77 -6.69 -2.54
N GLU A 61 3.76 -5.88 -2.89
CA GLU A 61 4.14 -4.67 -2.13
C GLU A 61 3.76 -3.38 -2.88
N ALA A 62 2.94 -3.47 -3.92
CA ALA A 62 2.52 -2.35 -4.77
C ALA A 62 3.69 -1.54 -5.36
N GLY A 63 4.81 -2.21 -5.60
CA GLY A 63 5.96 -1.67 -6.30
C GLY A 63 5.65 -1.38 -7.77
N THR A 64 6.57 -0.70 -8.43
CA THR A 64 6.49 -0.40 -9.87
C THR A 64 7.87 -0.65 -10.49
N GLU A 65 7.90 -1.34 -11.63
CA GLU A 65 9.14 -1.59 -12.36
C GLU A 65 9.75 -0.27 -12.88
N GLN A 66 11.05 -0.30 -13.20
CA GLN A 66 11.68 0.83 -13.85
C GLN A 66 11.13 1.01 -15.28
N PRO A 67 11.09 2.25 -15.81
CA PRO A 67 10.64 2.47 -17.18
C PRO A 67 11.41 1.60 -18.17
N HIS A 68 10.65 0.88 -19.02
CA HIS A 68 11.19 0.07 -20.11
C HIS A 68 12.06 -1.13 -19.69
N SER A 69 11.99 -1.59 -18.43
CA SER A 69 12.81 -2.72 -17.96
C SER A 69 12.23 -4.09 -18.31
N ASN A 70 10.92 -4.20 -18.50
CA ASN A 70 10.29 -5.48 -18.82
C ASN A 70 10.64 -5.93 -20.26
N PRO A 71 11.01 -7.20 -20.49
CA PRO A 71 11.16 -7.75 -21.84
C PRO A 71 9.89 -7.59 -22.71
N LEU A 72 8.72 -7.51 -22.07
CA LEU A 72 7.43 -7.36 -22.75
C LEU A 72 7.06 -5.89 -23.05
N TRP A 73 7.86 -4.90 -22.63
CA TRP A 73 7.58 -3.47 -22.82
C TRP A 73 7.21 -3.12 -24.28
N ASN A 74 7.92 -3.70 -25.24
CA ASN A 74 7.71 -3.48 -26.68
C ASN A 74 7.23 -4.74 -27.41
N GLU A 75 6.61 -5.69 -26.71
CA GLU A 75 6.09 -6.91 -27.32
C GLU A 75 4.92 -6.61 -28.27
N LYS A 76 4.95 -7.22 -29.46
CA LYS A 76 3.95 -7.04 -30.54
C LYS A 76 3.50 -8.35 -31.18
N ARG A 77 4.11 -9.48 -30.82
CA ARG A 77 3.71 -10.80 -31.30
C ARG A 77 2.28 -11.10 -30.85
N SER A 78 1.55 -11.88 -31.64
CA SER A 78 0.27 -12.44 -31.19
C SER A 78 0.51 -13.41 -30.03
N GLY A 79 -0.28 -13.29 -28.97
CA GLY A 79 -0.09 -14.08 -27.77
C GLY A 79 -1.19 -13.86 -26.73
N THR A 80 -0.89 -14.21 -25.49
CA THR A 80 -1.81 -14.00 -24.36
C THR A 80 -0.97 -13.60 -23.17
N TYR A 81 -1.35 -12.52 -22.51
CA TYR A 81 -0.74 -12.11 -21.26
C TYR A 81 -1.43 -12.83 -20.11
N CYS A 82 -0.64 -13.52 -19.30
CA CYS A 82 -1.10 -14.18 -18.08
C CYS A 82 -0.57 -13.45 -16.84
N CYS A 83 -1.34 -13.46 -15.76
CA CYS A 83 -0.90 -12.93 -14.48
C CYS A 83 0.27 -13.76 -13.94
N ARG A 84 1.42 -13.13 -13.66
CA ARG A 84 2.60 -13.85 -13.17
C ARG A 84 2.39 -14.52 -11.79
N GLY A 85 1.42 -14.08 -11.00
CA GLY A 85 1.11 -14.72 -9.71
C GLY A 85 0.20 -15.96 -9.80
N CYS A 86 -0.71 -16.01 -10.77
CA CYS A 86 -1.75 -17.05 -10.80
C CYS A 86 -1.97 -17.70 -12.16
N ASP A 87 -1.20 -17.35 -13.17
CA ASP A 87 -1.25 -17.84 -14.55
C ASP A 87 -2.61 -17.69 -15.27
N LEU A 88 -3.55 -16.95 -14.68
CA LEU A 88 -4.82 -16.62 -15.32
C LEU A 88 -4.58 -15.63 -16.47
N THR A 89 -5.28 -15.86 -17.58
CA THR A 89 -5.29 -14.94 -18.72
C THR A 89 -5.87 -13.58 -18.34
N VAL A 90 -5.17 -12.51 -18.73
CA VAL A 90 -5.56 -11.12 -18.49
C VAL A 90 -5.88 -10.41 -19.82
N TYR A 91 -5.02 -10.58 -20.84
CA TYR A 91 -5.18 -9.94 -22.16
C TYR A 91 -4.86 -10.90 -23.30
N ARG A 92 -5.44 -10.66 -24.49
CA ARG A 92 -5.13 -11.31 -25.77
C ARG A 92 -4.92 -10.28 -26.86
#